data_AF-A0A7S3INP8-F1
#
_entry.id   AF-A0A7S3INP8-F1
#
_cell.length_a   1.000
_cell.length_b   1.000
_cell.length_c   1.000
_cell.angle_alpha   90.00
_cell.angle_beta   90.00
_cell.angle_gamma   90.00
#
_symmetry.space_group_name_H-M   'P 1'
#
loop_
_entity.id
_entity.type
_entity.pdbx_description
1 polymer ?
#
loop_
_entity_poly.entity_id
_entity_poly.type
_entity_poly.pdbx_seq_one_letter_code
_entity_poly.pdbx_strand_id
1 'polypeptide(L)'
;MSFAVNQPGQQFIGDRYLTCNEITQEAGLVAYGRQFDITGVDKFTQDYFLQRYHRHFSLSDIEKPRPRDAVVVQVPPHNGFGDEIDSLGYVYDLIPKKPKIDFFKYVDNDKKILRYTARFNTKVPEDVDRRFIISFYLADDTISIFEPAQKNSGIIEGPYLERRKYKNVDKNGEYITPSELAVGGDIKINGYNFHLLDCDDYTTKYLATHTYQ
;
A
#
# COMPACT_ATOMS: atom_id res chain seq x y z
N MET A 1 29.30 -45.58 -59.13
CA MET A 1 29.86 -44.82 -57.98
C MET A 1 30.23 -43.44 -58.50
N SER A 2 29.57 -42.39 -58.01
CA SER A 2 29.84 -41.01 -58.42
C SER A 2 30.91 -40.42 -57.51
N PHE A 3 32.06 -40.06 -58.06
CA PHE A 3 33.15 -39.42 -57.31
C PHE A 3 32.90 -37.91 -57.27
N ALA A 4 32.70 -37.36 -56.07
CA ALA A 4 32.60 -35.92 -55.86
C ALA A 4 34.02 -35.31 -55.83
N VAL A 5 34.29 -34.38 -56.75
CA VAL A 5 35.54 -33.60 -56.79
C VAL A 5 35.38 -32.42 -55.84
N ASN A 6 35.96 -32.52 -54.63
CA ASN A 6 36.09 -31.38 -53.73
C ASN A 6 37.58 -30.98 -53.64
N GLN A 7 37.86 -29.67 -53.64
CA GLN A 7 39.22 -29.14 -53.56
C GLN A 7 39.88 -29.43 -52.20
N PRO A 8 41.17 -29.82 -52.17
CA PRO A 8 41.88 -30.08 -50.92
C PRO A 8 42.01 -28.80 -50.10
N GLY A 9 41.44 -28.80 -48.88
CA GLY A 9 41.42 -27.64 -47.96
C GLY A 9 40.01 -27.23 -47.52
N GLN A 10 38.96 -27.64 -48.23
CA GLN A 10 37.58 -27.56 -47.75
C GLN A 10 37.22 -28.86 -47.02
N GLN A 11 37.24 -28.87 -45.70
CA GLN A 11 36.43 -29.84 -44.96
C GLN A 11 34.97 -29.50 -45.27
N PHE A 12 34.19 -30.46 -45.77
CA PHE A 12 32.75 -30.27 -45.92
C PHE A 12 32.17 -30.15 -44.51
N ILE A 13 31.90 -28.92 -44.05
CA ILE A 13 31.26 -28.63 -42.76
C ILE A 13 29.74 -28.88 -42.88
N GLY A 14 29.37 -29.93 -43.59
CA GLY A 14 27.98 -30.39 -43.68
C GLY A 14 27.57 -30.90 -42.32
N ASP A 15 26.44 -30.39 -41.82
CA ASP A 15 25.67 -30.91 -40.67
C ASP A 15 25.96 -30.26 -39.29
N ARG A 16 26.79 -29.21 -39.20
CA ARG A 16 27.03 -28.51 -37.91
C ARG A 16 26.36 -27.15 -37.74
N TYR A 17 25.72 -26.64 -38.78
CA TYR A 17 25.07 -25.33 -38.76
C TYR A 17 23.68 -25.44 -39.36
N LEU A 18 22.75 -24.69 -38.76
CA LEU A 18 21.39 -24.56 -39.25
C LEU A 18 21.39 -24.06 -40.69
N THR A 19 20.72 -24.79 -41.58
CA THR A 19 20.54 -24.38 -42.98
C THR A 19 19.14 -23.82 -43.23
N CYS A 20 18.98 -23.00 -44.27
CA CYS A 20 17.64 -22.48 -44.64
C CYS A 20 16.62 -23.62 -44.92
N ASN A 21 17.09 -24.79 -45.35
CA ASN A 21 16.25 -25.98 -45.55
C ASN A 21 15.70 -26.58 -44.26
N GLU A 22 16.23 -26.22 -43.10
CA GLU A 22 15.78 -26.77 -41.81
C GLU A 22 14.79 -25.81 -41.11
N ILE A 23 14.69 -24.57 -41.59
CA ILE A 23 13.83 -23.53 -41.01
C ILE A 23 12.41 -23.68 -41.53
N THR A 24 11.47 -24.06 -40.66
CA THR A 24 10.04 -24.14 -40.98
C THR A 24 9.23 -23.30 -39.99
N GLN A 25 8.02 -22.89 -40.36
CA GLN A 25 7.14 -22.17 -39.44
C GLN A 25 6.55 -23.10 -38.36
N GLU A 26 6.39 -24.38 -38.67
CA GLU A 26 5.76 -25.37 -37.77
C GLU A 26 6.73 -25.96 -36.74
N ALA A 27 8.02 -26.05 -37.07
CA ALA A 27 9.03 -26.56 -36.15
C ALA A 27 9.77 -25.41 -35.45
N GLY A 28 9.77 -25.43 -34.12
CA GLY A 28 10.57 -24.53 -33.31
C GLY A 28 12.06 -24.71 -33.61
N LEU A 29 12.77 -23.60 -33.75
CA LEU A 29 14.19 -23.53 -34.02
C LEU A 29 14.97 -23.54 -32.69
N VAL A 30 15.89 -24.48 -32.54
CA VAL A 30 16.74 -24.54 -31.34
C VAL A 30 18.02 -23.77 -31.59
N ALA A 31 18.25 -22.72 -30.82
CA ALA A 31 19.49 -21.96 -30.80
C ALA A 31 20.00 -21.84 -29.36
N TYR A 32 21.27 -22.20 -29.13
CA TYR A 32 21.92 -22.15 -27.81
C TYR A 32 21.12 -22.85 -26.69
N GLY A 33 20.47 -23.98 -27.01
CA GLY A 33 19.68 -24.76 -26.05
C GLY A 33 18.31 -24.15 -25.71
N ARG A 34 17.87 -23.13 -26.43
CA ARG A 34 16.52 -22.55 -26.32
C ARG A 34 15.75 -22.77 -27.61
N GLN A 35 14.47 -23.14 -27.50
CA GLN A 35 13.55 -23.26 -28.63
C GLN A 35 12.90 -21.91 -28.92
N PHE A 36 12.84 -21.56 -30.19
CA PHE A 36 12.25 -20.32 -30.71
C PHE A 36 11.20 -20.68 -31.76
N ASP A 37 9.98 -20.16 -31.60
CA ASP A 37 8.92 -20.33 -32.59
C ASP A 37 8.88 -19.11 -33.51
N ILE A 38 8.78 -19.35 -34.82
CA ILE A 38 8.72 -18.28 -35.83
C ILE A 38 7.27 -17.84 -35.95
N THR A 39 6.93 -16.72 -35.31
CA THR A 39 5.58 -16.14 -35.33
C THR A 39 5.23 -15.47 -36.66
N GLY A 40 6.24 -15.02 -37.41
CA GLY A 40 6.13 -14.62 -38.80
C GLY A 40 7.40 -13.92 -39.31
N VAL A 41 7.37 -13.52 -40.59
CA VAL A 41 8.52 -12.97 -41.32
C VAL A 41 8.13 -11.71 -42.09
N ASP A 42 9.13 -10.95 -42.53
CA ASP A 42 8.93 -9.81 -43.44
C ASP A 42 8.68 -10.26 -44.89
N LYS A 43 8.19 -9.33 -45.73
CA LYS A 43 7.75 -9.65 -47.09
C LYS A 43 8.87 -10.23 -47.97
N PHE A 44 10.07 -9.69 -47.86
CA PHE A 44 11.22 -10.17 -48.63
C PHE A 44 11.55 -11.62 -48.27
N THR A 45 11.62 -11.93 -46.98
CA THR A 45 11.93 -13.29 -46.50
C THR A 45 10.85 -14.29 -46.91
N GLN A 46 9.57 -13.91 -46.83
CA GLN A 46 8.47 -14.76 -47.31
C GLN A 46 8.65 -15.14 -48.79
N ASP A 47 8.88 -14.16 -49.66
CA ASP A 47 9.02 -14.38 -51.11
C ASP A 47 10.26 -15.24 -51.42
N TYR A 48 11.38 -15.02 -50.71
CA TYR A 48 12.60 -15.82 -50.85
C TYR A 48 12.38 -17.31 -50.53
N PHE A 49 11.73 -17.60 -49.39
CA PHE A 49 11.46 -18.98 -48.98
C PHE A 49 10.41 -19.66 -49.87
N LEU A 50 9.43 -18.91 -50.39
CA LEU A 50 8.43 -19.44 -51.31
C LEU A 50 9.04 -19.79 -52.68
N GLN A 51 9.90 -18.92 -53.22
CA GLN A 51 10.51 -19.12 -54.53
C GLN A 51 11.59 -20.21 -54.51
N ARG A 52 12.45 -20.22 -53.49
CA ARG A 52 13.64 -21.09 -53.46
C ARG A 52 13.39 -22.44 -52.78
N TYR A 53 12.50 -22.48 -51.80
CA TYR A 53 12.27 -23.66 -50.95
C TYR A 53 10.80 -24.11 -50.92
N HIS A 54 9.92 -23.42 -51.65
CA HIS A 54 8.48 -23.68 -51.68
C HIS A 54 7.85 -23.72 -50.27
N ARG A 55 8.39 -22.92 -49.34
CA ARG A 55 7.88 -22.80 -47.97
C ARG A 55 7.08 -21.52 -47.81
N HIS A 56 5.92 -21.68 -47.18
CA HIS A 56 5.05 -20.56 -46.86
C HIS A 56 5.28 -20.13 -45.42
N PHE A 57 5.63 -18.87 -45.22
CA PHE A 57 5.66 -18.22 -43.92
C PHE A 57 4.56 -17.16 -43.83
N SER A 58 4.00 -16.96 -42.65
CA SER A 58 3.02 -15.90 -42.39
C SER A 58 3.70 -14.55 -42.27
N LEU A 59 3.13 -13.52 -42.90
CA LEU A 59 3.57 -12.14 -42.68
C LEU A 59 3.11 -11.70 -41.30
N SER A 60 4.04 -11.17 -40.51
CA SER A 60 3.72 -10.57 -39.22
C SER A 60 4.53 -9.30 -39.05
N ASP A 61 3.87 -8.22 -38.64
CA ASP A 61 4.58 -7.07 -38.11
C ASP A 61 5.22 -7.41 -36.75
N ILE A 62 6.24 -6.64 -36.35
CA ILE A 62 6.92 -6.84 -35.07
C ILE A 62 5.94 -6.57 -33.93
N GLU A 63 5.37 -7.64 -33.37
CA GLU A 63 4.54 -7.54 -32.16
C GLU A 63 5.45 -7.26 -30.97
N LYS A 64 5.40 -6.04 -30.45
CA LYS A 64 6.08 -5.73 -29.19
C LYS A 64 5.38 -6.52 -28.08
N PRO A 65 6.11 -7.27 -27.25
CA PRO A 65 5.48 -7.97 -26.13
C PRO A 65 4.75 -6.95 -25.27
N ARG A 66 3.50 -7.28 -24.90
CA ARG A 66 2.74 -6.43 -23.98
C ARG A 66 3.54 -6.23 -22.69
N PRO A 67 3.54 -5.01 -22.11
CA PRO A 67 4.09 -4.82 -20.78
C PRO A 67 3.45 -5.83 -19.82
N ARG A 68 4.24 -6.39 -18.91
CA ARG A 68 3.69 -7.24 -17.85
C ARG A 68 2.73 -6.40 -17.01
N ASP A 69 1.63 -7.00 -16.60
CA ASP A 69 0.74 -6.38 -15.62
C ASP A 69 1.52 -6.11 -14.33
N ALA A 70 1.24 -4.97 -13.70
CA ALA A 70 1.86 -4.62 -12.44
C ALA A 70 1.43 -5.63 -11.37
N VAL A 71 2.39 -6.27 -10.71
CA VAL A 71 2.11 -7.13 -9.55
C VAL A 71 1.69 -6.23 -8.40
N VAL A 72 0.45 -6.41 -7.92
CA VAL A 72 -0.04 -5.69 -6.74
C VAL A 72 0.69 -6.22 -5.51
N VAL A 73 1.42 -5.34 -4.82
CA VAL A 73 2.10 -5.67 -3.57
C VAL A 73 1.04 -5.86 -2.48
N GLN A 74 0.96 -7.07 -1.92
CA GLN A 74 0.12 -7.36 -0.77
C GLN A 74 0.85 -6.94 0.50
N VAL A 75 0.30 -5.96 1.24
CA VAL A 75 0.91 -5.49 2.49
C VAL A 75 0.70 -6.56 3.57
N PRO A 76 1.78 -7.09 4.17
CA PRO A 76 1.64 -8.07 5.25
C PRO A 76 1.04 -7.41 6.51
N PRO A 77 0.40 -8.20 7.39
CA PRO A 77 -0.07 -7.68 8.67
C PRO A 77 1.10 -7.14 9.50
N HIS A 78 0.87 -6.06 10.24
CA HIS A 78 1.88 -5.44 11.08
C HIS A 78 2.38 -6.41 12.17
N ASN A 79 3.69 -6.42 12.42
CA ASN A 79 4.35 -7.36 13.33
C ASN A 79 4.29 -6.95 14.82
N GLY A 80 3.67 -5.80 15.13
CA GLY A 80 3.51 -5.29 16.50
C GLY A 80 4.68 -4.46 17.03
N PHE A 81 5.76 -4.29 16.26
CA PHE A 81 6.90 -3.45 16.65
C PHE A 81 6.91 -2.14 15.88
N GLY A 82 7.17 -1.03 16.58
CA GLY A 82 7.24 0.29 15.96
C GLY A 82 5.87 0.87 15.62
N ASP A 83 5.90 1.97 14.86
CA ASP A 83 4.69 2.62 14.33
C ASP A 83 4.31 2.02 12.98
N GLU A 84 3.01 1.80 12.75
CA GLU A 84 2.53 1.13 11.54
C GLU A 84 2.86 1.90 10.26
N ILE A 85 2.86 3.23 10.32
CA ILE A 85 3.13 4.09 9.16
C ILE A 85 4.63 4.05 8.83
N ASP A 86 5.49 4.01 9.84
CA ASP A 86 6.95 3.92 9.68
C ASP A 86 7.37 2.52 9.17
N SER A 87 6.82 1.47 9.79
CA SER A 87 7.06 0.06 9.41
C SER A 87 6.63 -0.23 7.98
N LEU A 88 5.59 0.44 7.48
CA LEU A 88 5.10 0.27 6.11
C LEU A 88 6.14 0.67 5.05
N GLY A 89 7.08 1.57 5.38
CA GLY A 89 8.16 1.96 4.47
C GLY A 89 9.03 0.79 4.03
N TYR A 90 9.25 -0.19 4.92
CA TYR A 90 10.05 -1.39 4.62
C TYR A 90 9.35 -2.38 3.67
N VAL A 91 8.03 -2.27 3.51
CA VAL A 91 7.26 -3.09 2.55
C VAL A 91 7.46 -2.57 1.12
N TYR A 92 7.60 -1.26 0.96
CA TYR A 92 7.67 -0.62 -0.35
C TYR A 92 9.10 -0.38 -0.86
N ASP A 93 10.03 -0.04 0.03
CA ASP A 93 11.41 0.31 -0.32
C ASP A 93 12.41 -0.53 0.50
N LEU A 94 13.53 -0.95 -0.12
CA LEU A 94 14.63 -1.63 0.58
C LEU A 94 15.27 -0.73 1.65
N ILE A 95 15.32 0.57 1.38
CA ILE A 95 15.77 1.60 2.32
C ILE A 95 14.56 2.48 2.61
N PRO A 96 13.94 2.34 3.80
CA PRO A 96 12.73 3.09 4.12
C PRO A 96 13.04 4.58 4.19
N LYS A 97 12.05 5.38 3.77
CA LYS A 97 12.10 6.83 3.90
C LYS A 97 11.22 7.23 5.07
N LYS A 98 11.61 8.28 5.79
CA LYS A 98 10.79 8.87 6.85
C LYS A 98 9.38 9.16 6.29
N PRO A 99 8.30 8.75 6.99
CA PRO A 99 6.94 9.10 6.61
C PRO A 99 6.77 10.61 6.41
N LYS A 100 6.09 10.99 5.33
CA LYS A 100 5.76 12.39 5.07
C LYS A 100 4.61 12.83 5.97
N ILE A 101 4.82 13.91 6.71
CA ILE A 101 3.78 14.55 7.51
C ILE A 101 2.97 15.47 6.58
N ASP A 102 1.65 15.50 6.74
CA ASP A 102 0.80 16.47 6.07
C ASP A 102 1.06 17.87 6.64
N PHE A 103 2.00 18.57 6.00
CA PHE A 103 2.48 19.86 6.47
C PHE A 103 1.39 20.94 6.40
N PHE A 104 0.55 20.92 5.37
CA PHE A 104 -0.53 21.91 5.22
C PHE A 104 -1.55 21.73 6.33
N LYS A 105 -1.98 20.48 6.59
CA LYS A 105 -2.87 20.18 7.71
C LYS A 105 -2.27 20.62 9.05
N TYR A 106 -0.98 20.34 9.26
CA TYR A 106 -0.29 20.71 10.49
C TYR A 106 -0.29 22.23 10.72
N VAL A 107 0.05 23.01 9.69
CA VAL A 107 0.12 24.48 9.78
C VAL A 107 -1.27 25.09 9.91
N ASP A 108 -2.22 24.68 9.07
CA ASP A 108 -3.57 25.24 9.07
C ASP A 108 -4.32 24.96 10.37
N ASN A 109 -3.98 23.85 11.04
CA ASN A 109 -4.60 23.45 12.30
C ASN A 109 -3.68 23.60 13.52
N ASP A 110 -2.59 24.34 13.40
CA ASP A 110 -1.72 24.63 14.54
C ASP A 110 -2.53 25.26 15.68
N LYS A 111 -2.34 24.73 16.89
CA LYS A 111 -3.05 25.13 18.12
C LYS A 111 -4.58 24.99 18.10
N LYS A 112 -5.18 24.40 17.06
CA LYS A 112 -6.60 24.06 17.05
C LYS A 112 -6.81 22.72 17.77
N ILE A 113 -7.51 22.78 18.90
CA ILE A 113 -7.73 21.63 19.78
C ILE A 113 -9.22 21.53 20.07
N LEU A 114 -9.81 20.36 19.85
CA LEU A 114 -11.16 20.07 20.28
C LEU A 114 -11.11 19.48 21.68
N ARG A 115 -11.92 20.02 22.60
CA ARG A 115 -11.92 19.62 24.01
C ARG A 115 -13.29 19.16 24.44
N TYR A 116 -13.32 18.00 25.06
CA TYR A 116 -14.52 17.35 25.55
C TYR A 116 -14.40 17.06 27.03
N THR A 117 -15.48 17.28 27.75
CA THR A 117 -15.64 16.78 29.12
C THR A 117 -16.25 15.39 29.04
N ALA A 118 -15.66 14.42 29.72
CA ALA A 118 -16.09 13.03 29.69
C ALA A 118 -16.11 12.42 31.09
N ARG A 119 -16.76 11.27 31.21
CA ARG A 119 -16.68 10.37 32.38
C ARG A 119 -16.50 8.93 31.90
N PHE A 120 -16.13 8.02 32.77
CA PHE A 120 -16.19 6.61 32.40
C PHE A 120 -17.63 6.14 32.19
N ASN A 121 -17.84 5.32 31.16
CA ASN A 121 -19.03 4.51 31.02
C ASN A 121 -18.79 3.14 31.68
N THR A 122 -18.83 3.13 33.00
CA THR A 122 -18.56 1.95 33.84
C THR A 122 -19.62 1.81 34.93
N LYS A 123 -19.75 0.60 35.49
CA LYS A 123 -20.60 0.29 36.66
C LYS A 123 -19.82 0.27 37.97
N VAL A 124 -18.50 0.46 37.91
CA VAL A 124 -17.60 0.46 39.07
C VAL A 124 -17.83 1.76 39.87
N PRO A 125 -18.37 1.71 41.10
CA PRO A 125 -18.77 2.90 41.85
C PRO A 125 -17.66 3.93 42.02
N GLU A 126 -16.42 3.47 42.22
CA GLU A 126 -15.25 4.31 42.43
C GLU A 126 -14.89 5.17 41.21
N ASP A 127 -15.25 4.71 40.01
CA ASP A 127 -14.88 5.34 38.74
C ASP A 127 -16.00 6.19 38.13
N VAL A 128 -17.23 6.08 38.62
CA VAL A 128 -18.43 6.77 38.06
C VAL A 128 -18.34 8.29 38.18
N ASP A 129 -17.76 8.78 39.28
CA ASP A 129 -17.67 10.22 39.57
C ASP A 129 -16.42 10.88 38.99
N ARG A 130 -15.51 10.08 38.42
CA ARG A 130 -14.32 10.60 37.74
C ARG A 130 -14.73 11.38 36.51
N ARG A 131 -13.99 12.47 36.27
CA ARG A 131 -14.19 13.36 35.12
C ARG A 131 -12.88 13.46 34.37
N PHE A 132 -12.98 13.60 33.06
CA PHE A 132 -11.83 13.65 32.16
C PHE A 132 -12.02 14.79 31.17
N ILE A 133 -10.91 15.36 30.75
CA ILE A 133 -10.82 16.30 29.64
C ILE A 133 -10.11 15.56 28.52
N ILE A 134 -10.85 15.24 27.47
CA ILE A 134 -10.31 14.62 26.25
C ILE A 134 -9.97 15.76 25.29
N SER A 135 -8.70 15.83 24.88
CA SER A 135 -8.21 16.83 23.92
C SER A 135 -7.83 16.14 22.61
N PHE A 136 -8.48 16.51 21.51
CA PHE A 136 -8.15 16.07 20.16
C PHE A 136 -7.40 17.20 19.42
N TYR A 137 -6.18 16.93 18.96
CA TYR A 137 -5.33 17.90 18.27
C TYR A 137 -5.52 17.78 16.76
N LEU A 138 -6.07 18.82 16.12
CA LEU A 138 -6.41 18.79 14.70
C LEU A 138 -5.18 18.83 13.78
N ALA A 139 -4.04 19.31 14.28
CA ALA A 139 -2.78 19.37 13.53
C ALA A 139 -2.22 18.00 13.16
N ASP A 140 -2.39 16.99 14.02
CA ASP A 140 -1.76 15.67 13.88
C ASP A 140 -2.66 14.48 14.22
N ASP A 141 -3.96 14.70 14.44
CA ASP A 141 -4.96 13.67 14.80
C ASP A 141 -4.60 12.87 16.05
N THR A 142 -3.92 13.51 17.00
CA THR A 142 -3.57 12.88 18.27
C THR A 142 -4.59 13.22 19.34
N ILE A 143 -4.66 12.37 20.37
CA ILE A 143 -5.56 12.53 21.51
C ILE A 143 -4.73 12.48 22.78
N SER A 144 -5.05 13.34 23.73
CA SER A 144 -4.60 13.23 25.13
C SER A 144 -5.79 13.26 26.06
N ILE A 145 -5.66 12.63 27.23
CA ILE A 145 -6.70 12.63 28.25
C ILE A 145 -6.09 13.11 29.55
N PHE A 146 -6.74 14.08 30.18
CA PHE A 146 -6.32 14.67 31.45
C PHE A 146 -7.44 14.52 32.49
N GLU A 147 -7.07 14.11 33.69
CA GLU A 147 -7.98 14.03 34.83
C GLU A 147 -7.77 15.25 35.75
N PRO A 148 -8.74 16.17 35.84
CA PRO A 148 -8.66 17.31 36.74
C PRO A 148 -8.78 16.91 38.21
N ALA A 149 -8.12 17.66 39.08
CA ALA A 149 -8.16 17.44 40.52
C ALA A 149 -9.57 17.64 41.09
N GLN A 150 -10.04 16.65 41.85
CA GLN A 150 -11.29 16.73 42.60
C GLN A 150 -10.99 16.74 44.10
N LYS A 151 -11.48 17.76 44.81
CA LYS A 151 -11.31 17.88 46.26
C LYS A 151 -11.93 16.67 46.97
N ASN A 152 -11.19 16.13 47.94
CA ASN A 152 -11.63 14.99 48.77
C ASN A 152 -11.90 13.69 48.00
N SER A 153 -11.43 13.55 46.75
CA SER A 153 -11.61 12.31 45.98
C SER A 153 -10.63 11.21 46.37
N GLY A 154 -9.43 11.57 46.85
CA GLY A 154 -8.34 10.62 47.09
C GLY A 154 -7.69 10.08 45.82
N ILE A 155 -8.05 10.61 44.64
CA ILE A 155 -7.51 10.22 43.33
C ILE A 155 -6.42 11.20 42.92
N ILE A 156 -5.32 10.67 42.38
CA ILE A 156 -4.21 11.48 41.88
C ILE A 156 -4.64 12.15 40.56
N GLU A 157 -4.57 13.47 40.52
CA GLU A 157 -4.79 14.24 39.30
C GLU A 157 -3.63 14.11 38.30
N GLY A 158 -3.90 14.40 37.02
CA GLY A 158 -2.84 14.52 36.03
C GLY A 158 -3.17 13.95 34.65
N PRO A 159 -2.14 13.73 33.82
CA PRO A 159 -2.30 13.10 32.52
C PRO A 159 -2.75 11.65 32.71
N TYR A 160 -3.97 11.33 32.29
CA TYR A 160 -4.51 9.97 32.30
C TYR A 160 -4.03 9.18 31.07
N LEU A 161 -3.94 9.85 29.92
CA LEU A 161 -3.47 9.28 28.67
C LEU A 161 -2.57 10.29 27.94
N GLU A 162 -1.35 9.87 27.62
CA GLU A 162 -0.39 10.71 26.88
C GLU A 162 -0.88 11.04 25.47
N ARG A 163 -0.35 12.14 24.91
CA ARG A 163 -0.70 12.57 23.55
C ARG A 163 -0.16 11.62 22.50
N ARG A 164 -1.01 10.77 21.91
CA ARG A 164 -0.65 9.86 20.81
C ARG A 164 -1.85 9.66 19.86
N LYS A 165 -1.63 8.98 18.74
CA LYS A 165 -2.73 8.48 17.90
C LYS A 165 -3.30 7.21 18.53
N TYR A 166 -4.61 7.18 18.71
CA TYR A 166 -5.31 6.04 19.29
C TYR A 166 -6.28 5.45 18.28
N LYS A 167 -6.37 4.12 18.32
CA LYS A 167 -7.25 3.34 17.47
C LYS A 167 -8.55 3.03 18.19
N ASN A 168 -9.65 3.09 17.45
CA ASN A 168 -10.94 2.65 17.91
C ASN A 168 -11.06 1.13 17.72
N VAL A 169 -11.09 0.40 18.83
CA VAL A 169 -11.20 -1.07 18.83
C VAL A 169 -12.50 -1.52 18.18
N ASP A 170 -13.58 -0.73 18.31
CA ASP A 170 -14.90 -1.08 17.82
C ASP A 170 -15.04 -0.86 16.30
N LYS A 171 -14.12 -0.10 15.67
CA LYS A 171 -14.05 0.14 14.22
C LYS A 171 -12.82 -0.49 13.58
N ASN A 172 -12.64 -1.79 13.78
CA ASN A 172 -11.56 -2.59 13.16
C ASN A 172 -10.13 -2.06 13.41
N GLY A 173 -9.92 -1.25 14.45
CA GLY A 173 -8.61 -0.65 14.72
C GLY A 173 -8.26 0.55 13.82
N GLU A 174 -9.25 1.23 13.25
CA GLU A 174 -9.05 2.52 12.58
C GLU A 174 -8.71 3.63 13.60
N TYR A 175 -8.00 4.66 13.14
CA TYR A 175 -7.68 5.81 14.00
C TYR A 175 -8.93 6.63 14.31
N ILE A 176 -9.07 7.08 15.56
CA ILE A 176 -10.19 7.90 16.00
C ILE A 176 -10.18 9.23 15.24
N THR A 177 -11.35 9.64 14.76
CA THR A 177 -11.57 10.91 14.05
C THR A 177 -12.48 11.84 14.85
N PRO A 178 -12.46 13.17 14.61
CA PRO A 178 -13.35 14.10 15.28
C PRO A 178 -14.84 13.77 15.14
N SER A 179 -15.24 13.19 14.01
CA SER A 179 -16.63 12.81 13.74
C SER A 179 -17.15 11.70 14.66
N GLU A 180 -16.26 10.93 15.29
CA GLU A 180 -16.63 9.90 16.26
C GLU A 180 -16.82 10.46 17.67
N LEU A 181 -16.31 11.66 17.94
CA LEU A 181 -16.37 12.31 19.24
C LEU A 181 -17.64 13.17 19.37
N ALA A 182 -18.80 12.56 19.14
CA ALA A 182 -20.08 13.23 19.27
C ALA A 182 -20.47 13.38 20.75
N VAL A 183 -20.87 14.59 21.15
CA VAL A 183 -21.39 14.86 22.51
C VAL A 183 -22.62 14.00 22.78
N GLY A 184 -22.67 13.35 23.95
CA GLY A 184 -23.68 12.37 24.33
C GLY A 184 -23.38 10.94 23.85
N GLY A 185 -22.36 10.76 23.01
CA GLY A 185 -21.89 9.46 22.55
C GLY A 185 -20.89 8.79 23.49
N ASP A 186 -20.67 7.50 23.24
CA ASP A 186 -19.64 6.70 23.92
C ASP A 186 -18.48 6.40 22.96
N ILE A 187 -17.25 6.47 23.46
CA ILE A 187 -16.04 6.19 22.71
C ILE A 187 -15.07 5.33 23.51
N LYS A 188 -14.51 4.29 22.87
CA LYS A 188 -13.50 3.44 23.47
C LYS A 188 -12.09 3.88 23.07
N ILE A 189 -11.28 4.30 24.04
CA ILE A 189 -9.92 4.78 23.85
C ILE A 189 -8.97 3.97 24.72
N ASN A 190 -7.99 3.30 24.10
CA ASN A 190 -6.98 2.50 24.80
C ASN A 190 -7.57 1.46 25.78
N GLY A 191 -8.71 0.85 25.41
CA GLY A 191 -9.41 -0.15 26.23
C GLY A 191 -10.43 0.41 27.23
N TYR A 192 -10.44 1.72 27.48
CA TYR A 192 -11.40 2.36 28.39
C TYR A 192 -12.57 2.97 27.63
N ASN A 193 -13.78 2.86 28.17
CA ASN A 193 -15.00 3.41 27.58
C ASN A 193 -15.35 4.75 28.24
N PHE A 194 -15.39 5.82 27.44
CA PHE A 194 -15.69 7.17 27.88
C PHE A 194 -17.03 7.62 27.32
N HIS A 195 -17.86 8.17 28.19
CA HIS A 195 -19.08 8.87 27.80
C HIS A 195 -18.80 10.37 27.68
N LEU A 196 -19.01 10.94 26.50
CA LEU A 196 -18.78 12.35 26.21
C LEU A 196 -19.96 13.17 26.73
N LEU A 197 -19.72 13.98 27.76
CA LEU A 197 -20.74 14.77 28.43
C LEU A 197 -21.02 16.09 27.72
N ASP A 198 -19.95 16.82 27.40
CA ASP A 198 -20.03 18.15 26.82
C ASP A 198 -18.73 18.51 26.09
N CYS A 199 -18.71 19.62 25.36
CA CYS A 199 -17.52 20.15 24.69
C CYS A 199 -17.41 21.67 24.84
N ASP A 200 -16.24 22.23 24.55
CA ASP A 200 -16.07 23.68 24.62
C ASP A 200 -16.76 24.42 23.45
N ASP A 201 -16.93 25.74 23.61
CA ASP A 201 -17.58 26.59 22.60
C ASP A 201 -16.89 26.51 21.23
N TYR A 202 -15.56 26.36 21.23
CA TYR A 202 -14.78 26.23 20.01
C TYR A 202 -15.11 24.92 19.29
N THR A 203 -15.12 23.81 20.02
CA THR A 203 -15.44 22.47 19.51
C THR A 203 -16.86 22.43 18.97
N THR A 204 -17.82 23.02 19.69
CA THR A 204 -19.21 23.11 19.25
C THR A 204 -19.32 23.80 17.88
N LYS A 205 -18.65 24.96 17.71
CA LYS A 205 -18.63 25.70 16.43
C LYS A 205 -17.91 24.94 15.33
N TYR A 206 -16.81 24.26 15.66
CA TYR A 206 -16.04 23.46 14.71
C TYR A 206 -16.86 22.27 14.19
N LEU A 207 -17.50 21.51 15.08
CA LEU A 207 -18.34 20.37 14.71
C LEU A 207 -19.56 20.81 13.88
N ALA A 208 -20.21 21.92 14.25
CA ALA A 208 -21.34 22.49 13.49
C ALA A 208 -20.96 22.85 12.04
N THR A 209 -19.73 23.28 11.81
CA THR A 209 -19.26 23.71 10.48
C THR A 209 -18.67 22.59 9.64
N HIS A 210 -18.07 21.57 10.26
CA HIS A 210 -17.28 20.54 9.57
C HIS A 210 -17.87 19.12 9.63
N THR A 211 -18.88 18.86 10.46
CA THR A 211 -19.39 17.47 10.69
C THR A 211 -20.85 17.27 10.26
N TYR A 212 -21.69 18.32 10.26
CA TYR A 212 -23.12 18.21 9.95
C TYR A 212 -23.51 18.72 8.55
N GLN A 213 -22.67 18.49 7.53
CA GLN A 213 -23.06 18.72 6.12
C GLN A 213 -23.71 17.48 5.51
#